data_AF-A0A941AAZ3-F1
#
_entry.id   AF-A0A941AAZ3-F1
#
_cell.length_a   1.000
_cell.length_b   1.000
_cell.length_c   1.000
_cell.angle_alpha   90.00
_cell.angle_beta   90.00
_cell.angle_gamma   90.00
#
_symmetry.space_group_name_H-M   'P 1'
#
loop_
_entity.id
_entity.type
_entity.pdbx_description
1 polymer ?
#
loop_
_entity_poly.entity_id
_entity_poly.type
_entity_poly.pdbx_seq_one_letter_code
_entity_poly.pdbx_strand_id
1 'polypeptide(L)'
;LYGTIDPTPLVAVFFPLFYGIIIGDIGYGLLLLAIARIVKRRYGKDPLVADATSVFAWAALSAVAWGFAYGELFGDLGERLGLRPLLLRRMGDFRSILLFALGIGAAHVLLGVGLGIRTAFRRGKKREMVSKTSGLGLLVAFAAMIAGLAGGAPRHLFWSGLAGALVSLIVMVRSGGAAAAMEAHNLVNVLSYLRITGIGVASAALAYTANRFVSLSGIPVLGILAGLTLHAINLAFCVLSPTIQSLRLHYVEFFENFFVGGGRAYKPFRTVA
;
A
#
# COMPACT_ATOMS: atom_id res chain seq x y z
N LEU A 1 11.92 27.02 0.27
CA LEU A 1 11.60 25.58 0.33
C LEU A 1 11.17 25.13 1.74
N TYR A 2 10.75 26.06 2.60
CA TYR A 2 10.15 25.75 3.90
C TYR A 2 8.63 25.97 3.79
N GLY A 3 7.84 25.16 4.50
CA GLY A 3 6.36 25.20 4.46
C GLY A 3 5.69 24.16 3.55
N THR A 4 6.42 23.14 3.09
CA THR A 4 5.82 21.94 2.48
C THR A 4 5.10 21.11 3.54
N ILE A 5 4.12 20.31 3.11
CA ILE A 5 3.37 19.44 4.02
C ILE A 5 4.30 18.34 4.50
N ASP A 6 4.36 18.13 5.83
CA ASP A 6 5.12 17.03 6.42
C ASP A 6 4.44 15.69 6.06
N PRO A 7 5.13 14.78 5.35
CA PRO A 7 4.58 13.48 5.00
C PRO A 7 4.52 12.50 6.19
N THR A 8 5.26 12.76 7.26
CA THR A 8 5.50 11.80 8.37
C THR A 8 4.20 11.31 9.02
N PRO A 9 3.22 12.17 9.36
CA PRO A 9 1.97 11.71 9.97
C PRO A 9 1.14 10.82 9.05
N LEU A 10 1.20 11.06 7.73
CA LEU A 10 0.47 10.28 6.74
C LEU A 10 1.08 8.89 6.60
N VAL A 11 2.41 8.80 6.55
CA VAL A 11 3.13 7.52 6.56
C VAL A 11 2.81 6.71 7.80
N ALA A 12 2.76 7.34 8.98
CA ALA A 12 2.46 6.65 10.23
C ALA A 12 1.09 5.95 10.22
N VAL A 13 0.15 6.44 9.43
CA VAL A 13 -1.20 5.85 9.28
C VAL A 13 -1.25 4.86 8.12
N PHE A 14 -0.78 5.25 6.93
CA PHE A 14 -0.90 4.43 5.72
C PHE A 14 0.09 3.26 5.68
N PHE A 15 1.27 3.38 6.31
CA PHE A 15 2.25 2.30 6.33
C PHE A 15 1.73 1.06 7.06
N PRO A 16 1.25 1.13 8.33
CA PRO A 16 0.63 -0.01 9.00
C PRO A 16 -0.61 -0.53 8.25
N LEU A 17 -1.39 0.36 7.63
CA LEU A 17 -2.57 -0.03 6.86
C LEU A 17 -2.20 -0.91 5.66
N PHE A 18 -1.29 -0.46 4.78
CA PHE A 18 -0.86 -1.26 3.63
C PHE A 18 -0.14 -2.54 4.05
N TYR A 19 0.67 -2.47 5.10
CA TYR A 19 1.32 -3.65 5.65
C TYR A 19 0.30 -4.72 6.08
N GLY A 20 -0.76 -4.28 6.78
CA GLY A 20 -1.86 -5.15 7.18
C GLY A 20 -2.64 -5.74 6.00
N ILE A 21 -2.93 -4.94 4.98
CA ILE A 21 -3.61 -5.40 3.76
C ILE A 21 -2.78 -6.45 3.01
N ILE A 22 -1.45 -6.32 2.98
CA ILE A 22 -0.58 -7.29 2.31
C ILE A 22 -0.52 -8.61 3.10
N ILE A 23 -0.22 -8.57 4.40
CA ILE A 23 -0.09 -9.81 5.19
C ILE A 23 -1.45 -10.43 5.48
N GLY A 24 -2.35 -9.65 6.09
CA GLY A 24 -3.73 -10.02 6.44
C GLY A 24 -3.92 -11.46 6.87
N ASP A 25 -3.13 -11.91 7.82
CA ASP A 25 -3.22 -13.24 8.44
C ASP A 25 -3.03 -13.06 9.96
N ILE A 26 -3.95 -13.64 10.73
CA ILE A 26 -3.97 -13.52 12.20
C ILE A 26 -2.74 -14.20 12.81
N GLY A 27 -2.38 -15.39 12.31
CA GLY A 27 -1.27 -16.19 12.83
C GLY A 27 0.07 -15.49 12.63
N TYR A 28 0.35 -15.08 11.40
CA TYR A 28 1.58 -14.33 11.10
C TYR A 28 1.59 -12.96 11.79
N GLY A 29 0.45 -12.26 11.84
CA GLY A 29 0.33 -10.98 12.56
C GLY A 29 0.65 -11.10 14.05
N LEU A 30 0.08 -12.10 14.74
CA LEU A 30 0.37 -12.35 16.16
C LEU A 30 1.82 -12.76 16.39
N LEU A 31 2.38 -13.57 15.50
CA LEU A 31 3.78 -14.01 15.60
C LEU A 31 4.75 -12.83 15.41
N LEU A 32 4.48 -11.94 14.46
CA LEU A 32 5.23 -10.70 14.27
C LEU A 32 5.10 -9.75 15.46
N LEU A 33 3.90 -9.62 16.03
CA LEU A 33 3.67 -8.82 17.24
C LEU A 33 4.46 -9.37 18.44
N ALA A 34 4.48 -10.69 18.60
CA ALA A 34 5.28 -11.36 19.63
C ALA A 34 6.77 -11.10 19.44
N ILE A 35 7.29 -11.28 18.23
CA ILE A 35 8.70 -11.00 17.89
C ILE A 35 9.04 -9.54 18.19
N ALA A 36 8.23 -8.59 17.70
CA ALA A 36 8.46 -7.17 17.92
C ALA A 36 8.52 -6.82 19.42
N ARG A 37 7.64 -7.42 20.24
CA ARG A 37 7.59 -7.17 21.69
C ARG A 37 8.75 -7.84 22.44
N ILE A 38 9.20 -9.03 22.01
CA ILE A 38 10.38 -9.71 22.57
C ILE A 38 11.65 -8.90 22.26
N VAL A 39 11.82 -8.47 21.01
CA VAL A 39 12.98 -7.66 20.60
C VAL A 39 12.99 -6.33 21.34
N LYS A 40 11.83 -5.65 21.47
CA LYS A 40 11.73 -4.41 22.24
C LYS A 40 12.11 -4.60 23.71
N ARG A 41 11.76 -5.73 24.33
CA ARG A 41 12.14 -6.03 25.72
C ARG A 41 13.63 -6.32 25.88
N ARG A 42 14.27 -7.03 24.94
CA ARG A 42 15.70 -7.37 25.01
C ARG A 42 16.64 -6.24 24.58
N TYR A 43 16.29 -5.53 23.52
CA TYR A 43 17.17 -4.60 22.81
C TYR A 43 16.63 -3.17 22.73
N GLY A 44 15.50 -2.86 23.40
CA GLY A 44 14.88 -1.53 23.37
C GLY A 44 15.63 -0.42 24.09
N LYS A 45 16.88 -0.67 24.53
CA LYS A 45 17.79 0.38 25.01
C LYS A 45 18.29 1.25 23.86
N ASP A 46 18.43 0.67 22.67
CA ASP A 46 18.81 1.40 21.47
C ASP A 46 17.59 2.13 20.90
N PRO A 47 17.63 3.47 20.72
CA PRO A 47 16.50 4.24 20.22
C PRO A 47 15.98 3.74 18.87
N LEU A 48 16.89 3.36 17.96
CA LEU A 48 16.54 2.86 16.62
C LEU A 48 15.75 1.55 16.69
N VAL A 49 16.11 0.64 17.62
CA VAL A 49 15.41 -0.63 17.81
C VAL A 49 14.04 -0.40 18.45
N ALA A 50 13.94 0.53 19.41
CA ALA A 50 12.69 0.90 20.05
C ALA A 50 11.68 1.49 19.05
N ASP A 51 12.14 2.34 18.14
CA ASP A 51 11.29 2.95 17.11
C ASP A 51 10.85 1.91 16.07
N ALA A 52 11.79 1.13 15.53
CA ALA A 52 11.49 0.09 14.54
C ALA A 52 10.50 -0.93 15.09
N THR A 53 10.72 -1.44 16.31
CA THR A 53 9.81 -2.41 16.94
C THR A 53 8.43 -1.82 17.23
N SER A 54 8.34 -0.52 17.50
CA SER A 54 7.05 0.16 17.69
C SER A 54 6.28 0.28 16.38
N VAL A 55 6.96 0.61 15.27
CA VAL A 55 6.36 0.63 13.92
C VAL A 55 5.87 -0.77 13.52
N PHE A 56 6.71 -1.79 13.71
CA PHE A 56 6.33 -3.18 13.42
C PHE A 56 5.20 -3.68 14.32
N ALA A 57 5.10 -3.23 15.57
CA ALA A 57 3.99 -3.61 16.44
C ALA A 57 2.65 -3.05 15.92
N TRP A 58 2.60 -1.79 15.48
CA TRP A 58 1.41 -1.21 14.86
C TRP A 58 1.06 -1.88 13.53
N ALA A 59 2.08 -2.20 12.72
CA ALA A 59 1.90 -2.92 11.47
C ALA A 59 1.38 -4.35 11.69
N ALA A 60 1.90 -5.05 12.70
CA ALA A 60 1.43 -6.37 13.10
C ALA A 60 -0.01 -6.34 13.65
N LEU A 61 -0.37 -5.32 14.44
CA LEU A 61 -1.74 -5.13 14.90
C LEU A 61 -2.71 -4.93 13.73
N SER A 62 -2.32 -4.13 12.74
CA SER A 62 -3.07 -3.95 11.50
C SER A 62 -3.18 -5.27 10.71
N ALA A 63 -2.12 -6.06 10.64
CA ALA A 63 -2.15 -7.39 10.00
C ALA A 63 -3.10 -8.36 10.69
N VAL A 64 -3.20 -8.33 12.02
CA VAL A 64 -4.19 -9.11 12.78
C VAL A 64 -5.61 -8.63 12.47
N ALA A 65 -5.84 -7.31 12.45
CA ALA A 65 -7.16 -6.75 12.12
C ALA A 65 -7.62 -7.14 10.70
N TRP A 66 -6.73 -7.02 9.71
CA TRP A 66 -6.99 -7.47 8.35
C TRP A 66 -7.06 -9.00 8.24
N GLY A 67 -6.35 -9.74 9.09
CA GLY A 67 -6.47 -11.19 9.20
C GLY A 67 -7.88 -11.62 9.61
N PHE A 68 -8.50 -10.92 10.57
CA PHE A 68 -9.91 -11.14 10.89
C PHE A 68 -10.85 -10.76 9.74
N ALA A 69 -10.55 -9.67 9.01
CA ALA A 69 -11.32 -9.26 7.83
C ALA A 69 -11.29 -10.34 6.72
N TYR A 70 -10.14 -10.96 6.47
CA TYR A 70 -10.00 -12.03 5.48
C TYR A 70 -10.36 -13.42 6.01
N GLY A 71 -10.40 -13.61 7.33
CA GLY A 71 -10.64 -14.90 7.97
C GLY A 71 -9.46 -15.88 7.86
N GLU A 72 -8.25 -15.38 7.63
CA GLU A 72 -7.04 -16.19 7.42
C GLU A 72 -6.24 -16.32 8.73
N LEU A 73 -5.90 -17.56 9.10
CA LEU A 73 -5.00 -17.89 10.21
C LEU A 73 -4.05 -18.96 9.70
N PHE A 74 -2.75 -18.66 9.61
CA PHE A 74 -1.75 -19.52 9.00
C PHE A 74 -2.23 -20.12 7.65
N GLY A 75 -2.85 -19.31 6.80
CA GLY A 75 -3.52 -19.79 5.59
C GLY A 75 -4.91 -20.38 5.87
N ASP A 76 -5.14 -21.67 5.58
CA ASP A 76 -6.47 -22.32 5.66
C ASP A 76 -6.86 -22.83 7.05
N LEU A 77 -5.98 -22.74 8.06
CA LEU A 77 -6.29 -23.21 9.41
C LEU A 77 -7.48 -22.43 10.02
N GLY A 78 -7.62 -21.15 9.67
CA GLY A 78 -8.79 -20.34 10.07
C GLY A 78 -10.12 -20.86 9.53
N GLU A 79 -10.18 -21.19 8.23
CA GLU A 79 -11.38 -21.75 7.58
C GLU A 79 -11.73 -23.14 8.15
N ARG A 80 -10.71 -23.95 8.47
CA ARG A 80 -10.90 -25.25 9.13
C ARG A 80 -11.38 -25.15 10.58
N LEU A 81 -11.05 -24.06 11.28
CA LEU A 81 -11.53 -23.75 12.63
C LEU A 81 -12.91 -23.07 12.64
N GLY A 82 -13.54 -22.90 11.48
CA GLY A 82 -14.88 -22.33 11.36
C GLY A 82 -14.94 -20.80 11.34
N LEU A 83 -13.80 -20.11 11.18
CA LEU A 83 -13.79 -18.67 10.94
C LEU A 83 -14.32 -18.40 9.53
N ARG A 84 -15.46 -17.73 9.44
CA ARG A 84 -16.00 -17.26 8.16
C ARG A 84 -15.27 -15.97 7.74
N PRO A 85 -14.86 -15.83 6.47
CA PRO A 85 -14.29 -14.59 5.98
C PRO A 85 -15.35 -13.46 6.09
N LEU A 86 -15.02 -12.39 6.81
CA LEU A 86 -15.95 -11.29 7.06
C LEU A 86 -16.07 -10.33 5.87
N LEU A 87 -15.00 -10.17 5.06
CA LEU A 87 -14.96 -9.22 3.96
C LEU A 87 -14.66 -9.86 2.59
N LEU A 88 -13.50 -10.53 2.44
CA LEU A 88 -13.04 -11.03 1.14
C LEU A 88 -12.20 -12.30 1.30
N ARG A 89 -12.38 -13.30 0.42
CA ARG A 89 -11.51 -14.48 0.36
C ARG A 89 -10.45 -14.26 -0.73
N ARG A 90 -9.19 -14.05 -0.35
CA ARG A 90 -8.11 -13.64 -1.28
C ARG A 90 -7.89 -14.61 -2.44
N MET A 91 -7.95 -15.91 -2.17
CA MET A 91 -7.82 -16.96 -3.19
C MET A 91 -9.14 -17.28 -3.91
N GLY A 92 -10.29 -16.89 -3.35
CA GLY A 92 -11.61 -17.22 -3.92
C GLY A 92 -12.16 -16.17 -4.87
N ASP A 93 -11.90 -14.89 -4.59
CA ASP A 93 -12.44 -13.77 -5.35
C ASP A 93 -11.32 -12.79 -5.74
N PHE A 94 -10.44 -13.27 -6.62
CA PHE A 94 -9.27 -12.53 -7.09
C PHE A 94 -9.65 -11.19 -7.73
N ARG A 95 -10.79 -11.14 -8.45
CA ARG A 95 -11.30 -9.91 -9.07
C ARG A 95 -11.61 -8.85 -8.01
N SER A 96 -12.30 -9.22 -6.93
CA SER A 96 -12.68 -8.27 -5.88
C SER A 96 -11.48 -7.72 -5.12
N ILE A 97 -10.45 -8.53 -4.84
CA ILE A 97 -9.24 -8.01 -4.19
C ILE A 97 -8.39 -7.12 -5.11
N LEU A 98 -8.34 -7.40 -6.41
CA LEU A 98 -7.71 -6.51 -7.40
C LEU A 98 -8.43 -5.16 -7.46
N LEU A 99 -9.77 -5.17 -7.53
CA LEU A 99 -10.58 -3.94 -7.55
C LEU A 99 -10.45 -3.16 -6.24
N PHE A 100 -10.37 -3.86 -5.10
CA PHE A 100 -10.13 -3.26 -3.80
C PHE A 100 -8.75 -2.58 -3.73
N ALA A 101 -7.68 -3.24 -4.18
CA ALA A 101 -6.34 -2.66 -4.21
C ALA A 101 -6.26 -1.47 -5.17
N LEU A 102 -6.92 -1.56 -6.33
CA LEU A 102 -7.02 -0.45 -7.28
C LEU A 102 -7.78 0.74 -6.68
N GLY A 103 -8.88 0.48 -5.95
CA GLY A 103 -9.67 1.49 -5.28
C GLY A 103 -8.87 2.22 -4.19
N ILE A 104 -8.13 1.49 -3.37
CA ILE A 104 -7.22 2.07 -2.37
C ILE A 104 -6.10 2.87 -3.04
N GLY A 105 -5.51 2.33 -4.10
CA GLY A 105 -4.47 3.03 -4.86
C GLY A 105 -4.97 4.33 -5.47
N ALA A 106 -6.16 4.31 -6.07
CA ALA A 106 -6.81 5.50 -6.58
C ALA A 106 -7.07 6.52 -5.47
N ALA A 107 -7.60 6.09 -4.32
CA ALA A 107 -7.83 6.97 -3.17
C ALA A 107 -6.52 7.58 -2.65
N HIS A 108 -5.46 6.79 -2.51
CA HIS A 108 -4.17 7.27 -2.00
C HIS A 108 -3.47 8.22 -2.98
N VAL A 109 -3.50 7.94 -4.28
CA VAL A 109 -2.98 8.84 -5.32
C VAL A 109 -3.79 10.14 -5.37
N LEU A 110 -5.12 10.07 -5.29
CA LEU A 110 -5.98 11.26 -5.25
C LEU A 110 -5.67 12.15 -4.04
N LEU A 111 -5.45 11.54 -2.86
CA LEU A 111 -4.99 12.25 -1.68
C LEU A 111 -3.63 12.92 -1.92
N GLY A 112 -2.67 12.22 -2.53
CA GLY A 112 -1.36 12.75 -2.86
C GLY A 112 -1.42 13.97 -3.79
N VAL A 113 -2.19 13.87 -4.88
CA VAL A 113 -2.41 14.98 -5.82
C VAL A 113 -3.14 16.14 -5.14
N GLY A 114 -4.13 15.87 -4.29
CA GLY A 114 -4.84 16.88 -3.50
C GLY A 114 -3.92 17.68 -2.57
N LEU A 115 -3.03 16.99 -1.87
CA LEU A 115 -1.98 17.63 -1.06
C LEU A 115 -1.00 18.43 -1.93
N GLY A 116 -0.73 17.96 -3.15
CA GLY A 116 0.06 18.67 -4.15
C GLY A 116 -0.59 19.99 -4.56
N ILE A 117 -1.90 20.00 -4.84
CA ILE A 117 -2.67 21.20 -5.16
C ILE A 117 -2.64 22.19 -3.98
N ARG A 118 -2.86 21.69 -2.76
CA ARG A 118 -2.79 22.52 -1.53
C ARG A 118 -1.40 23.15 -1.34
N THR A 119 -0.36 22.40 -1.65
CA THR A 119 1.03 22.89 -1.57
C THR A 119 1.30 23.94 -2.65
N ALA A 120 0.83 23.75 -3.88
CA ALA A 120 0.96 24.73 -4.97
C ALA A 120 0.20 26.02 -4.66
N PHE A 121 -1.00 25.91 -4.08
CA PHE A 121 -1.80 27.05 -3.63
C PHE A 121 -1.08 27.87 -2.56
N ARG A 122 -0.52 27.22 -1.53
CA ARG A 122 0.26 27.90 -0.47
C ARG A 122 1.52 28.59 -0.99
N ARG A 123 2.12 28.09 -2.07
CA ARG A 123 3.29 28.71 -2.71
C ARG A 123 2.94 29.84 -3.69
N GLY A 124 1.66 30.11 -3.92
CA GLY A 124 1.19 31.15 -4.85
C GLY A 124 1.47 30.85 -6.34
N LYS A 125 1.90 29.63 -6.67
CA LYS A 125 2.27 29.26 -8.04
C LYS A 125 1.05 28.79 -8.83
N LYS A 126 0.32 29.75 -9.41
CA LYS A 126 -0.92 29.48 -10.18
C LYS A 126 -0.73 28.48 -11.32
N ARG A 127 0.41 28.54 -12.02
CA ARG A 127 0.73 27.65 -13.15
C ARG A 127 0.90 26.18 -12.74
N GLU A 128 1.60 25.94 -11.63
CA GLU A 128 1.81 24.61 -11.04
C GLU A 128 0.49 24.05 -10.47
N MET A 129 -0.33 24.91 -9.86
CA MET A 129 -1.64 24.54 -9.35
C MET A 129 -2.58 24.06 -10.47
N VAL A 130 -2.65 24.79 -11.60
CA VAL A 130 -3.49 24.42 -12.75
C VAL A 130 -3.06 23.07 -13.33
N SER A 131 -1.75 22.82 -13.44
CA SER A 131 -1.22 21.52 -13.86
C SER A 131 -1.72 20.40 -12.96
N LYS A 132 -1.56 20.53 -11.64
CA LYS A 132 -1.98 19.50 -10.68
C LYS A 132 -3.48 19.26 -10.70
N THR A 133 -4.29 20.31 -10.84
CA THR A 133 -5.74 20.15 -11.02
C THR A 133 -6.09 19.46 -12.34
N SER A 134 -5.37 19.72 -13.42
CA SER A 134 -5.58 19.02 -14.69
C SER A 134 -5.14 17.56 -14.63
N GLY A 135 -4.07 17.24 -13.90
CA GLY A 135 -3.68 15.84 -13.61
C GLY A 135 -4.74 15.10 -12.79
N LEU A 136 -5.38 15.77 -11.83
CA LEU A 136 -6.53 15.22 -11.09
C LEU A 136 -7.73 14.99 -12.03
N GLY A 137 -8.02 15.95 -12.91
CA GLY A 137 -9.04 15.81 -13.95
C GLY A 137 -8.78 14.60 -14.87
N LEU A 138 -7.52 14.38 -15.25
CA LEU A 138 -7.11 13.23 -16.06
C LEU A 138 -7.35 11.90 -15.34
N LEU A 139 -7.03 11.80 -14.04
CA LEU A 139 -7.30 10.61 -13.23
C LEU A 139 -8.80 10.30 -13.15
N VAL A 140 -9.63 11.31 -12.88
CA VAL A 140 -11.10 11.15 -12.80
C VAL A 140 -11.69 10.76 -14.15
N ALA A 141 -11.23 11.40 -15.23
CA ALA A 141 -11.68 11.10 -16.58
C ALA A 141 -11.32 9.67 -17.00
N PHE A 142 -10.14 9.19 -16.64
CA PHE A 142 -9.72 7.81 -16.88
C PHE A 142 -10.55 6.80 -16.06
N ALA A 143 -10.85 7.12 -14.80
CA ALA A 143 -11.74 6.29 -13.98
C ALA A 143 -13.16 6.20 -14.56
N ALA A 144 -13.71 7.31 -15.05
CA ALA A 144 -15.00 7.34 -15.75
C ALA A 144 -14.99 6.51 -17.03
N MET A 145 -13.88 6.55 -17.79
CA MET A 145 -13.70 5.73 -18.99
C MET A 145 -13.69 4.23 -18.67
N ILE A 146 -12.96 3.81 -17.63
CA ILE A 146 -12.94 2.41 -17.16
C ILE A 146 -14.34 1.98 -16.70
N ALA A 147 -15.04 2.81 -15.93
CA ALA A 147 -16.38 2.50 -15.44
C ALA A 147 -17.39 2.29 -16.58
N GLY A 148 -17.32 3.14 -17.63
CA GLY A 148 -18.14 2.99 -18.84
C GLY A 148 -17.82 1.73 -19.64
N LEU A 149 -16.57 1.29 -19.67
CA LEU A 149 -16.14 0.07 -20.36
C LEU A 149 -16.50 -1.21 -19.58
N ALA A 150 -16.43 -1.16 -18.26
CA ALA A 150 -16.69 -2.30 -17.36
C ALA A 150 -18.17 -2.74 -17.33
N GLY A 151 -19.06 -2.06 -18.06
CA GLY A 151 -20.48 -2.41 -18.22
C GLY A 151 -21.37 -2.06 -17.02
N GLY A 152 -20.79 -1.52 -15.93
CA GLY A 152 -21.53 -1.10 -14.74
C GLY A 152 -22.09 0.33 -14.80
N ALA A 153 -21.72 1.11 -15.82
CA ALA A 153 -22.14 2.49 -15.99
C ALA A 153 -22.69 2.74 -17.40
N PRO A 154 -23.52 3.78 -17.59
CA PRO A 154 -24.10 4.05 -18.90
C PRO A 154 -23.03 4.47 -19.92
N ARG A 155 -23.21 4.05 -21.18
CA ARG A 155 -22.22 4.22 -22.27
C ARG A 155 -21.80 5.67 -22.55
N HIS A 156 -22.63 6.65 -22.17
CA HIS A 156 -22.26 8.07 -22.30
C HIS A 156 -21.11 8.47 -21.37
N LEU A 157 -20.93 7.78 -20.24
CA LEU A 157 -19.84 8.06 -19.29
C LEU A 157 -18.46 7.79 -19.91
N PHE A 158 -18.36 6.79 -20.79
CA PHE A 158 -17.14 6.52 -21.54
C PHE A 158 -16.74 7.70 -22.42
N TRP A 159 -17.68 8.24 -23.20
CA TRP A 159 -17.43 9.37 -24.09
C TRP A 159 -17.11 10.65 -23.32
N SER A 160 -17.78 10.90 -22.19
CA SER A 160 -17.41 12.02 -21.31
C SER A 160 -16.03 11.85 -20.69
N GLY A 161 -15.65 10.62 -20.33
CA GLY A 161 -14.32 10.30 -19.83
C GLY A 161 -13.24 10.55 -20.88
N LEU A 162 -13.47 10.11 -22.12
CA LEU A 162 -12.55 10.34 -23.23
C LEU A 162 -12.38 11.84 -23.52
N ALA A 163 -13.48 12.59 -23.62
CA ALA A 163 -13.44 14.04 -23.83
C ALA A 163 -12.74 14.75 -22.67
N GLY A 164 -13.07 14.41 -21.43
CA GLY A 164 -12.46 14.97 -20.23
C GLY A 164 -10.97 14.68 -20.12
N ALA A 165 -10.51 13.49 -20.53
CA ALA A 165 -9.11 13.11 -20.53
C ALA A 165 -8.31 13.94 -21.54
N LEU A 166 -8.85 14.13 -22.76
CA LEU A 166 -8.23 14.96 -23.78
C LEU A 166 -8.12 16.43 -23.33
N VAL A 167 -9.21 17.00 -22.79
CA VAL A 167 -9.20 18.37 -22.26
C VAL A 167 -8.19 18.52 -21.13
N SER A 168 -8.17 17.57 -20.19
CA SER A 168 -7.22 17.57 -19.07
C SER A 168 -5.78 17.51 -19.55
N LEU A 169 -5.48 16.68 -20.56
CA LEU A 169 -4.14 16.57 -21.15
C LEU A 169 -3.71 17.88 -21.83
N ILE A 170 -4.60 18.52 -22.60
CA ILE A 170 -4.32 19.80 -23.27
C ILE A 170 -4.02 20.89 -22.24
N VAL A 171 -4.84 21.00 -21.18
CA VAL A 171 -4.64 21.98 -20.11
C VAL A 171 -3.34 21.71 -19.36
N MET A 172 -2.99 20.44 -19.12
CA MET A 172 -1.75 20.05 -18.45
C MET A 172 -0.51 20.48 -19.24
N VAL A 173 -0.46 20.17 -20.55
CA VAL A 173 0.67 20.53 -21.42
C VAL A 173 0.81 22.05 -21.55
N ARG A 174 -0.32 22.77 -21.72
CA ARG A 174 -0.30 24.23 -21.86
C ARG A 174 0.07 24.93 -20.54
N SER A 175 -0.36 24.39 -19.41
CA SER A 175 -0.10 24.96 -18.10
C SER A 175 1.34 24.72 -17.65
N GLY A 176 1.92 23.52 -17.65
CA GLY A 176 3.27 23.33 -17.08
C GLY A 176 4.35 22.81 -18.02
N GLY A 177 4.07 22.67 -19.33
CA GLY A 177 5.04 22.17 -20.30
C GLY A 177 5.45 20.72 -20.05
N ALA A 178 6.67 20.33 -20.43
CA ALA A 178 7.17 18.95 -20.28
C ALA A 178 7.18 18.46 -18.82
N ALA A 179 7.39 19.35 -17.85
CA ALA A 179 7.35 19.01 -16.42
C ALA A 179 5.93 18.62 -15.95
N ALA A 180 4.88 19.21 -16.53
CA ALA A 180 3.50 18.84 -16.24
C ALA A 180 3.11 17.50 -16.85
N ALA A 181 3.70 17.11 -17.98
CA ALA A 181 3.45 15.80 -18.59
C ALA A 181 3.85 14.64 -17.67
N MET A 182 4.82 14.86 -16.77
CA MET A 182 5.20 13.88 -15.76
C MET A 182 4.05 13.57 -14.77
N GLU A 183 3.09 14.49 -14.58
CA GLU A 183 1.94 14.24 -13.69
C GLU A 183 0.96 13.19 -14.26
N ALA A 184 1.02 12.91 -15.57
CA ALA A 184 0.28 11.79 -16.18
C ALA A 184 0.76 10.42 -15.67
N HIS A 185 1.99 10.34 -15.14
CA HIS A 185 2.53 9.11 -14.54
C HIS A 185 1.66 8.60 -13.38
N ASN A 186 0.85 9.47 -12.76
CA ASN A 186 -0.10 9.09 -11.72
C ASN A 186 -1.10 8.02 -12.16
N LEU A 187 -1.43 7.93 -13.46
CA LEU A 187 -2.27 6.85 -13.99
C LEU A 187 -1.60 5.47 -13.79
N VAL A 188 -0.29 5.41 -14.02
CA VAL A 188 0.52 4.20 -13.84
C VAL A 188 0.75 3.92 -12.34
N ASN A 189 0.86 4.98 -11.53
CA ASN A 189 0.99 4.85 -10.08
C ASN A 189 -0.22 4.14 -9.45
N VAL A 190 -1.45 4.42 -9.91
CA VAL A 190 -2.65 3.70 -9.43
C VAL A 190 -2.56 2.20 -9.73
N LEU A 191 -2.10 1.81 -10.93
CA LEU A 191 -1.91 0.41 -11.30
C LEU A 191 -0.80 -0.28 -10.49
N SER A 192 0.17 0.47 -9.96
CA SER A 192 1.25 -0.09 -9.14
C SER A 192 0.75 -0.67 -7.81
N TYR A 193 -0.45 -0.29 -7.34
CA TYR A 193 -1.07 -0.86 -6.14
C TYR A 193 -1.53 -2.30 -6.33
N LEU A 194 -1.68 -2.78 -7.57
CA LEU A 194 -1.97 -4.19 -7.84
C LEU A 194 -0.90 -5.13 -7.27
N ARG A 195 0.33 -4.64 -7.07
CA ARG A 195 1.41 -5.39 -6.42
C ARG A 195 1.09 -5.79 -4.98
N ILE A 196 0.30 -5.00 -4.25
CA ILE A 196 -0.17 -5.36 -2.90
C ILE A 196 -0.96 -6.67 -2.95
N THR A 197 -1.86 -6.79 -3.94
CA THR A 197 -2.65 -8.01 -4.13
C THR A 197 -1.77 -9.19 -4.50
N GLY A 198 -0.84 -9.01 -5.45
CA GLY A 198 0.06 -10.09 -5.88
C GLY A 198 0.89 -10.67 -4.73
N ILE A 199 1.48 -9.81 -3.90
CA ILE A 199 2.28 -10.26 -2.74
C ILE A 199 1.40 -10.91 -1.68
N GLY A 200 0.22 -10.34 -1.38
CA GLY A 200 -0.69 -10.91 -0.38
C GLY A 200 -1.23 -12.28 -0.79
N VAL A 201 -1.65 -12.44 -2.05
CA VAL A 201 -2.10 -13.73 -2.59
C VAL A 201 -0.96 -14.75 -2.62
N ALA A 202 0.26 -14.36 -2.99
CA ALA A 202 1.41 -15.25 -2.98
C ALA A 202 1.74 -15.76 -1.55
N SER A 203 1.69 -14.88 -0.55
CA SER A 203 1.91 -15.26 0.85
C SER A 203 0.81 -16.21 1.37
N ALA A 204 -0.46 -15.94 1.05
CA ALA A 204 -1.57 -16.81 1.40
C ALA A 204 -1.47 -18.19 0.72
N ALA A 205 -1.08 -18.23 -0.56
CA ALA A 205 -0.86 -19.48 -1.30
C ALA A 205 0.31 -20.30 -0.73
N LEU A 206 1.38 -19.63 -0.29
CA LEU A 206 2.53 -20.30 0.37
C LEU A 206 2.12 -20.94 1.69
N ALA A 207 1.33 -20.22 2.52
CA ALA A 207 0.78 -20.75 3.77
C ALA A 207 -0.18 -21.93 3.53
N TYR A 208 -1.07 -21.81 2.53
CA TYR A 208 -1.97 -22.89 2.12
C TYR A 208 -1.19 -24.15 1.72
N THR A 209 -0.14 -23.95 0.92
CA THR A 209 0.72 -25.05 0.45
C THR A 209 1.45 -25.71 1.62
N ALA A 210 1.98 -24.92 2.55
CA ALA A 210 2.65 -25.42 3.77
C ALA A 210 1.74 -26.35 4.59
N ASN A 211 0.46 -25.99 4.77
CA ASN A 211 -0.50 -26.81 5.51
C ASN A 211 -0.83 -28.13 4.80
N ARG A 212 -0.81 -28.15 3.46
CA ARG A 212 -1.14 -29.32 2.65
C ARG A 212 0.04 -30.26 2.42
N PHE A 213 1.27 -29.79 2.63
CA PHE A 213 2.48 -30.59 2.42
C PHE A 213 2.49 -31.88 3.26
N VAL A 214 1.96 -31.84 4.49
CA VAL A 214 1.83 -33.04 5.36
C VAL A 214 0.93 -34.09 4.72
N SER A 215 -0.20 -33.69 4.15
CA SER A 215 -1.14 -34.62 3.50
C SER A 215 -0.64 -35.16 2.15
N LEU A 216 0.24 -34.42 1.46
CA LEU A 216 0.69 -34.77 0.11
C LEU A 216 1.92 -35.67 0.08
N SER A 217 2.75 -35.64 1.11
CA SER A 217 4.06 -36.31 1.13
C SER A 217 3.99 -37.80 1.51
N GLY A 218 2.87 -38.29 2.06
CA GLY A 218 2.70 -39.68 2.49
C GLY A 218 3.55 -40.10 3.70
N ILE A 219 4.65 -39.38 3.98
CA ILE A 219 5.54 -39.55 5.14
C ILE A 219 5.30 -38.37 6.11
N PRO A 220 4.68 -38.59 7.28
CA PRO A 220 4.30 -37.51 8.19
C PRO A 220 5.47 -36.61 8.61
N VAL A 221 6.64 -37.19 8.88
CA VAL A 221 7.84 -36.47 9.33
C VAL A 221 8.36 -35.52 8.26
N LEU A 222 8.48 -36.00 7.01
CA LEU A 222 8.94 -35.20 5.88
C LEU A 222 7.99 -34.04 5.61
N GLY A 223 6.68 -34.31 5.66
CA GLY A 223 5.65 -33.32 5.47
C GLY A 223 5.66 -32.21 6.52
N ILE A 224 5.86 -32.55 7.80
CA ILE A 224 5.96 -31.55 8.89
C ILE A 224 7.21 -30.69 8.70
N LEU A 225 8.36 -31.30 8.39
CA LEU A 225 9.61 -30.57 8.19
C LEU A 225 9.52 -29.60 7.00
N ALA A 226 8.94 -30.05 5.88
CA ALA A 226 8.71 -29.21 4.71
C ALA A 226 7.72 -28.07 5.01
N GLY A 227 6.59 -28.37 5.67
CA GLY A 227 5.59 -27.38 6.06
C GLY A 227 6.16 -26.30 6.98
N LEU A 228 6.93 -26.70 8.01
CA LEU A 228 7.61 -25.76 8.91
C LEU A 228 8.60 -24.87 8.15
N THR A 229 9.35 -25.45 7.21
CA THR A 229 10.29 -24.70 6.37
C THR A 229 9.56 -23.65 5.53
N LEU A 230 8.44 -24.01 4.91
CA LEU A 230 7.62 -23.07 4.14
C LEU A 230 7.00 -21.98 5.01
N HIS A 231 6.53 -22.29 6.22
CA HIS A 231 6.04 -21.27 7.15
C HIS A 231 7.16 -20.32 7.61
N ALA A 232 8.37 -20.82 7.83
CA ALA A 232 9.53 -20.00 8.20
C ALA A 232 9.94 -19.06 7.05
N ILE A 233 9.96 -19.57 5.82
CA ILE A 233 10.20 -18.76 4.61
C ILE A 233 9.11 -17.70 4.46
N ASN A 234 7.84 -18.08 4.60
CA ASN A 234 6.72 -17.14 4.49
C ASN A 234 6.81 -16.04 5.56
N LEU A 235 7.18 -16.38 6.79
CA LEU A 235 7.39 -15.40 7.85
C LEU A 235 8.47 -14.37 7.50
N ALA A 236 9.59 -14.82 6.90
CA ALA A 236 10.62 -13.90 6.42
C ALA A 236 10.09 -12.96 5.32
N PHE A 237 9.31 -13.49 4.38
CA PHE A 237 8.63 -12.68 3.36
C PHE A 237 7.63 -11.69 3.97
N CYS A 238 6.89 -12.07 5.01
CA CYS A 238 5.98 -11.18 5.73
C CYS A 238 6.71 -9.98 6.36
N VAL A 239 7.97 -10.11 6.77
CA VAL A 239 8.75 -8.97 7.27
C VAL A 239 9.25 -8.10 6.12
N LEU A 240 9.84 -8.70 5.10
CA LEU A 240 10.59 -7.97 4.07
C LEU A 240 9.70 -7.39 2.98
N SER A 241 8.86 -8.21 2.35
CA SER A 241 8.11 -7.81 1.15
C SER A 241 7.08 -6.72 1.42
N PRO A 242 6.23 -6.80 2.47
CA PRO A 242 5.29 -5.73 2.79
C PRO A 242 5.99 -4.43 3.19
N THR A 243 7.13 -4.50 3.89
CA THR A 243 7.90 -3.32 4.27
C THR A 243 8.44 -2.60 3.04
N ILE A 244 9.14 -3.30 2.14
CA ILE A 244 9.72 -2.71 0.94
C ILE A 244 8.62 -2.17 0.02
N GLN A 245 7.56 -2.95 -0.19
CA GLN A 245 6.48 -2.57 -1.07
C GLN A 245 5.71 -1.37 -0.52
N SER A 246 5.36 -1.36 0.78
CA SER A 246 4.68 -0.23 1.40
C SER A 246 5.52 1.04 1.33
N LEU A 247 6.82 0.96 1.63
CA LEU A 247 7.73 2.11 1.50
C LEU A 247 7.80 2.63 0.07
N ARG A 248 7.87 1.75 -0.93
CA ARG A 248 7.86 2.13 -2.34
C ARG A 248 6.59 2.92 -2.69
N LEU A 249 5.43 2.48 -2.23
CA LEU A 249 4.17 3.19 -2.49
C LEU A 249 4.17 4.61 -1.89
N HIS A 250 4.80 4.79 -0.73
CA HIS A 250 4.93 6.12 -0.12
C HIS A 250 5.94 7.00 -0.87
N TYR A 251 7.13 6.49 -1.16
CA TYR A 251 8.20 7.31 -1.74
C TYR A 251 7.96 7.65 -3.22
N VAL A 252 7.54 6.68 -4.02
CA VAL A 252 7.43 6.84 -5.48
C VAL A 252 6.05 7.32 -5.85
N GLU A 253 5.00 6.75 -5.27
CA GLU A 253 3.64 7.02 -5.78
C GLU A 253 2.92 8.13 -4.98
N PHE A 254 3.27 8.32 -3.71
CA PHE A 254 2.63 9.34 -2.86
C PHE A 254 3.45 10.64 -2.76
N PHE A 255 4.74 10.57 -2.40
CA PHE A 255 5.55 11.76 -2.13
C PHE A 255 5.85 12.57 -3.37
N GLU A 256 6.03 11.94 -4.54
CA GLU A 256 6.25 12.64 -5.81
C GLU A 256 5.17 13.69 -6.12
N ASN A 257 3.96 13.50 -5.58
CA ASN A 257 2.83 14.39 -5.87
C ASN A 257 2.84 15.72 -5.12
N PHE A 258 3.43 15.78 -3.92
CA PHE A 258 3.35 16.96 -3.04
C PHE A 258 4.66 17.35 -2.35
N PHE A 259 5.59 16.42 -2.21
CA PHE A 259 6.84 16.66 -1.49
C PHE A 259 7.86 17.29 -2.43
N VAL A 260 8.34 18.48 -2.07
CA VAL A 260 9.40 19.18 -2.79
C VAL A 260 10.66 19.14 -1.93
N GLY A 261 11.63 18.32 -2.33
CA GLY A 261 12.93 18.19 -1.65
C GLY A 261 13.84 19.41 -1.84
N GLY A 262 14.98 19.43 -1.12
CA GLY A 262 16.01 20.47 -1.27
C GLY A 262 16.01 21.57 -0.20
N GLY A 263 15.33 21.38 0.93
CA GLY A 263 15.48 22.23 2.12
C GLY A 263 16.82 21.99 2.83
N ARG A 264 17.29 22.96 3.62
CA ARG A 264 18.45 22.76 4.51
C ARG A 264 17.99 22.18 5.84
N ALA A 265 18.59 21.07 6.26
CA ALA A 265 18.33 20.48 7.57
C ALA A 265 18.67 21.47 8.68
N TYR A 266 17.77 21.63 9.64
CA TYR A 266 18.01 22.47 10.80
C TYR A 266 19.11 21.84 11.67
N LYS A 267 20.22 22.55 11.83
CA LYS A 267 21.33 22.16 12.72
C LYS A 267 21.33 23.15 13.89
N PRO A 268 20.72 22.80 15.04
CA PRO A 268 20.80 23.66 16.22
C PRO A 268 22.24 23.72 16.73
N PHE A 269 22.59 24.79 17.44
CA PHE A 269 23.82 24.85 18.21
C PHE A 269 23.83 23.69 19.22
N ARG A 270 24.90 22.90 19.22
CA ARG A 270 25.11 21.81 20.17
C ARG A 270 26.31 22.18 21.04
N THR A 271 26.17 22.02 22.34
CA THR A 271 27.31 22.11 23.26
C THR A 271 28.21 20.90 22.99
N VAL A 272 29.49 21.14 22.69
CA VAL A 272 30.48 20.08 22.62
C VAL A 272 30.78 19.70 24.07
N ALA A 273 30.18 18.62 24.55
CA ALA A 273 30.42 18.04 25.87
C ALA A 273 30.71 16.55 25.70
#